data_AF-A0A537I8P3-F1
#
_entry.id   AF-A0A537I8P3-F1
#
_cell.length_a   1.000
_cell.length_b   1.000
_cell.length_c   1.000
_cell.angle_alpha   90.00
_cell.angle_beta   90.00
_cell.angle_gamma   90.00
#
_symmetry.space_group_name_H-M   'P 1'
#
loop_
_entity.id
_entity.type
_entity.pdbx_description
1 polymer ?
#
loop_
_entity_poly.entity_id
_entity_poly.type
_entity_poly.pdbx_seq_one_letter_code
_entity_poly.pdbx_strand_id
1 'polypeptide(L)' 'MKQEFKPFTSEQFNKETGLNADEHEGVYLRWVNANINYQNYLSMSAMKESLHEIIRLLREEEVIIRK' A
#
# COMPACT_ATOMS: atom_id res chain seq x y z
N MET A 1 -12.44 5.82 -6.50
CA MET A 1 -11.24 5.56 -7.33
C MET A 1 -10.91 4.09 -7.24
N LYS A 2 -10.85 3.36 -8.36
CA LYS A 2 -10.19 2.04 -8.37
C LYS A 2 -8.69 2.31 -8.20
N GLN A 3 -8.06 1.76 -7.16
CA GLN A 3 -6.60 1.69 -7.14
C GLN A 3 -6.20 0.77 -8.30
N GLU A 4 -5.63 1.34 -9.35
CA GLU A 4 -5.02 0.53 -10.40
C GLU A 4 -3.76 -0.12 -9.82
N PHE A 5 -3.80 -1.44 -9.65
CA PHE A 5 -2.62 -2.20 -9.30
C PHE A 5 -1.63 -2.10 -10.46
N LYS A 6 -0.52 -1.39 -10.25
CA LYS A 6 0.60 -1.39 -11.18
C LYS A 6 1.52 -2.56 -10.81
N PRO A 7 1.70 -3.55 -11.69
CA PRO A 7 2.58 -4.68 -11.40
C PRO A 7 4.03 -4.22 -11.25
N PHE A 8 4.78 -4.86 -10.35
CA PHE A 8 6.22 -4.71 -10.25
C PHE A 8 6.86 -5.52 -11.38
N THR A 9 7.27 -4.83 -12.45
CA THR A 9 7.77 -5.48 -13.68
C THR A 9 9.29 -5.48 -13.74
N SER A 10 9.86 -6.42 -14.50
CA SER A 10 11.29 -6.47 -14.82
C SER A 10 11.78 -5.19 -15.51
N GLU A 11 10.94 -4.59 -16.36
CA GLU A 11 11.23 -3.30 -17.01
C GLU A 11 11.36 -2.18 -15.98
N GLN A 12 10.45 -2.11 -15.00
CA GLN A 12 10.51 -1.11 -13.95
C GLN A 12 11.71 -1.33 -13.03
N PHE A 13 12.01 -2.59 -12.67
CA PHE A 13 13.21 -2.92 -11.93
C PHE A 13 14.48 -2.47 -12.65
N ASN A 14 14.57 -2.73 -13.96
CA ASN A 14 15.71 -2.29 -14.77
C ASN A 14 15.81 -0.76 -14.80
N LYS A 15 14.69 -0.06 -14.96
CA LYS A 15 14.64 1.40 -14.96
C LYS A 15 15.10 2.02 -13.63
N GLU A 16 14.74 1.41 -12.50
CA GLU A 16 15.07 1.94 -11.16
C GLU A 16 16.48 1.57 -10.68
N THR A 17 16.97 0.40 -11.07
CA THR A 17 18.22 -0.17 -10.52
C THR A 17 19.36 -0.26 -11.54
N GLY A 18 19.05 -0.18 -12.84
CA GLY A 18 19.98 -0.44 -13.93
C GLY A 18 20.29 -1.92 -14.18
N LEU A 19 19.71 -2.83 -13.40
CA LEU A 19 20.01 -4.26 -13.45
C LEU A 19 19.04 -5.03 -14.34
N ASN A 20 19.52 -6.06 -15.03
CA ASN A 20 18.64 -7.00 -15.72
C ASN A 20 17.99 -7.94 -14.69
N ALA A 21 16.68 -8.16 -14.77
CA ALA A 21 15.95 -8.95 -13.79
C ALA A 21 16.29 -10.46 -13.87
N ASP A 22 16.53 -10.98 -15.07
CA ASP A 22 16.78 -12.41 -15.28
C ASP A 22 18.22 -12.77 -14.86
N GLU A 23 19.18 -11.89 -15.16
CA GLU A 23 20.58 -12.05 -14.72
C GLU A 23 20.74 -11.88 -13.21
N HIS A 24 19.82 -11.14 -12.57
CA HIS A 24 19.84 -10.82 -11.15
C HIS A 24 18.53 -11.18 -10.43
N GLU A 25 17.98 -12.36 -10.73
CA GLU A 25 16.68 -12.82 -10.23
C GLU A 25 16.53 -12.67 -8.70
N GLY A 26 17.54 -13.07 -7.93
CA GLY A 26 17.49 -12.95 -6.47
C GLY A 26 17.41 -11.50 -5.97
N VAL A 27 17.98 -10.54 -6.71
CA VAL A 27 17.87 -9.11 -6.40
C VAL A 27 16.50 -8.59 -6.82
N TYR A 28 16.03 -8.98 -8.00
CA TYR A 28 14.70 -8.63 -8.50
C TYR A 28 13.60 -9.09 -7.55
N LEU A 29 13.60 -10.35 -7.11
CA LEU A 29 12.61 -10.88 -6.17
C LEU A 29 12.63 -10.14 -4.82
N ARG A 30 13.81 -9.77 -4.31
CA ARG A 30 13.92 -8.95 -3.09
C ARG A 30 13.35 -7.56 -3.30
N TRP A 31 13.62 -6.92 -4.43
CA TRP A 31 13.07 -5.62 -4.77
C TRP A 31 11.54 -5.68 -4.90
N VAL A 32 10.98 -6.70 -5.58
CA VAL A 32 9.53 -6.92 -5.67
C VAL A 32 8.92 -7.07 -4.27
N ASN A 33 9.51 -7.92 -3.42
CA ASN A 33 9.01 -8.14 -2.06
C ASN A 33 9.06 -6.87 -1.20
N ALA A 34 10.13 -6.09 -1.29
CA ALA A 34 10.24 -4.82 -0.57
C ALA A 34 9.13 -3.84 -0.98
N ASN A 35 8.86 -3.75 -2.28
CA ASN A 35 7.80 -2.89 -2.80
C ASN A 35 6.40 -3.37 -2.39
N ILE A 36 6.12 -4.68 -2.46
CA ILE A 36 4.85 -5.26 -1.97
C ILE A 36 4.64 -4.92 -0.50
N ASN A 37 5.66 -5.15 0.34
CA ASN A 37 5.57 -4.88 1.77
C ASN A 37 5.32 -3.40 2.06
N TYR A 38 5.95 -2.51 1.31
CA TYR A 38 5.73 -1.08 1.44
C TYR A 38 4.30 -0.67 1.04
N GLN A 39 3.76 -1.18 -0.07
CA GLN A 39 2.38 -0.91 -0.48
C GLN A 39 1.35 -1.46 0.53
N ASN A 40 1.62 -2.63 1.10
CA ASN A 40 0.80 -3.19 2.17
C ASN A 40 0.81 -2.29 3.41
N TYR A 41 1.98 -1.81 3.83
CA TYR A 41 2.11 -0.87 4.93
C TYR A 41 1.30 0.42 4.69
N LEU A 42 1.42 1.01 3.50
CA LEU A 42 0.65 2.21 3.14
C LEU A 42 -0.86 1.97 3.20
N SER A 43 -1.32 0.83 2.68
CA SER A 43 -2.72 0.44 2.69
C SER A 43 -3.26 0.25 4.11
N MET A 44 -2.48 -0.40 4.99
CA MET A 44 -2.83 -0.57 6.40
C MET A 44 -2.87 0.76 7.15
N SER A 45 -1.94 1.67 6.85
CA SER A 45 -1.93 3.03 7.42
C SER A 45 -3.18 3.81 7.02
N ALA A 46 -3.55 3.79 5.73
CA ALA A 46 -4.76 4.44 5.24
C ALA A 46 -6.05 3.84 5.85
N MET A 47 -6.08 2.51 6.03
CA MET A 47 -7.19 1.83 6.70
C MET A 47 -7.32 2.25 8.17
N LYS A 48 -6.19 2.37 8.89
CA LYS A 48 -6.19 2.84 10.28
C LYS A 48 -6.80 4.24 10.40
N GLU A 49 -6.42 5.17 9.53
CA GLU A 49 -7.00 6.52 9.53
C GLU A 49 -8.49 6.48 9.20
N SER A 50 -8.90 5.65 8.24
CA SER A 50 -10.32 5.45 7.92
C SER A 50 -11.11 4.91 9.12
N LEU A 51 -10.54 3.99 9.90
CA LEU A 51 -11.17 3.44 11.10
C LEU A 51 -11.32 4.49 12.21
N HIS A 52 -10.30 5.33 12.43
CA HIS A 52 -10.40 6.43 13.38
C HIS A 52 -11.54 7.39 13.01
N GLU A 53 -11.68 7.70 11.72
CA GLU A 53 -12.73 8.56 11.23
C GLU A 53 -14.12 7.94 11.41
N ILE A 54 -14.28 6.65 11.10
CA ILE A 54 -15.54 5.92 11.36
C ILE A 54 -15.89 5.96 12.86
N ILE A 55 -14.93 5.70 13.74
CA ILE A 55 -15.16 5.75 15.20
C ILE A 55 -15.56 7.17 15.65
N ARG A 56 -14.92 8.21 15.10
CA ARG A 56 -15.26 9.60 15.39
C ARG A 56 -16.71 9.89 15.01
N LEU A 57 -17.13 9.54 13.80
CA LEU A 57 -18.49 9.73 13.31
C LEU A 57 -19.52 9.00 14.17
N LEU A 58 -19.27 7.73 14.53
CA LEU A 58 -20.16 6.95 15.39
C LEU A 58 -20.35 7.59 16.78
N ARG A 59 -19.28 8.14 17.37
CA ARG A 59 -19.37 8.86 18.66
C ARG A 59 -20.15 10.15 18.56
N GLU A 60 -19.99 10.89 17.46
CA GLU A 60 -20.72 12.13 17.23
C GLU A 60 -22.23 11.87 17.08
N GLU A 61 -22.61 10.83 16.33
CA GLU A 61 -24.02 10.41 16.23
C GLU A 61 -24.59 9.95 17.59
N GLU A 62 -23.82 9.20 18.39
CA GLU A 62 -24.25 8.79 19.73
C GLU A 62 -24.52 9.99 20.66
N VAL A 63 -23.70 11.04 20.57
CA VAL A 63 -23.88 12.28 21.33
C VAL A 63 -25.13 13.04 20.87
N ILE A 64 -25.48 12.98 19.59
CA ILE A 64 -26.70 13.61 19.04
C ILE A 64 -27.96 12.87 19.51
N ILE A 65 -27.96 11.53 19.50
CA ILE A 65 -29.12 10.70 19.88
C ILE A 65 -29.45 10.81 21.38
N ARG A 66 -28.45 11.06 22.23
CA ARG A 66 -28.62 11.16 23.70
C ARG A 66 -29.02 12.56 24.20
N LYS A 67 -29.16 13.56 23.31
CA LYS A 67 -29.63 14.91 23.62
C LYS A 67 -31.10 15.08 23.23
#